data_AF-A0A3M2BQQ3-F1
#
_entry.id   AF-A0A3M2BQQ3-F1
#
_cell.length_a   1.000
_cell.length_b   1.000
_cell.length_c   1.000
_cell.angle_alpha   90.00
_cell.angle_beta   90.00
_cell.angle_gamma   90.00
#
_symmetry.space_group_name_H-M   'P 1'
#
loop_
_entity.id
_entity.type
_entity.pdbx_description
1 polymer ?
#
loop_
_entity_poly.entity_id
_entity_poly.type
_entity_poly.pdbx_seq_one_letter_code
_entity_poly.pdbx_strand_id
1 'polypeptide(L)'
;MVELNKTSSANLSEEDLFLRLSETMEKLGVEFSIGYAYSPRPAAWSRGRHHIVLETPIQKGRYRRKAGDALCKPAEKFWSLESVPGAKVPTCKECLRRAELLASG
;
A
#
# COMPACT_ATOMS: atom_id res chain seq x y z
N MET A 1 -7.08 -15.29 33.58
CA MET A 1 -5.97 -14.42 33.15
C MET A 1 -5.53 -14.90 31.79
N VAL A 2 -5.81 -14.14 30.73
CA VAL A 2 -5.43 -14.51 29.36
C VAL A 2 -4.03 -13.95 29.12
N GLU A 3 -3.07 -14.84 28.91
CA GLU A 3 -1.70 -14.48 28.57
C GLU A 3 -1.67 -13.79 27.21
N LEU A 4 -1.15 -12.56 27.20
CA LEU A 4 -0.88 -11.80 25.99
C LEU A 4 0.27 -12.48 25.25
N ASN A 5 -0.09 -13.29 24.26
CA ASN A 5 0.87 -13.93 23.37
C ASN A 5 1.70 -12.87 22.63
N LYS A 6 2.98 -12.84 22.98
CA LYS A 6 4.08 -12.28 22.20
C LYS A 6 4.04 -12.93 20.80
N THR A 7 3.39 -12.28 19.84
CA THR A 7 3.50 -12.69 18.44
C THR A 7 4.81 -12.17 17.90
N SER A 8 5.80 -13.05 18.00
CA SER A 8 7.02 -13.10 17.22
C SER A 8 6.80 -12.62 15.78
N SER A 9 7.75 -11.85 15.26
CA SER A 9 7.89 -11.44 13.87
C SER A 9 8.15 -12.65 12.93
N ALA A 10 7.23 -13.61 12.93
CA ALA A 10 7.25 -14.80 12.10
C ALA A 10 6.85 -14.47 10.66
N ASN A 11 7.44 -15.18 9.70
CA ASN A 11 7.19 -15.07 8.26
C ASN A 11 5.69 -15.16 7.94
N LEU A 12 5.01 -14.02 7.84
CA LEU A 12 3.65 -13.94 7.32
C LEU A 12 3.69 -14.32 5.83
N SER A 13 2.74 -15.14 5.40
CA SER A 13 2.58 -15.44 3.97
C SER A 13 2.19 -14.16 3.21
N GLU A 14 2.39 -14.16 1.89
CA GLU A 14 1.93 -13.05 1.05
C GLU A 14 0.42 -12.80 1.20
N GLU A 15 -0.36 -13.88 1.38
CA GLU A 15 -1.81 -13.81 1.58
C GLU A 15 -2.17 -13.15 2.92
N ASP A 16 -1.48 -13.49 4.00
CA ASP A 16 -1.72 -12.88 5.32
C ASP A 16 -1.38 -11.38 5.32
N LEU A 17 -0.31 -11.00 4.62
CA LEU A 17 0.08 -9.59 4.46
C LEU A 17 -0.96 -8.81 3.67
N PHE A 18 -1.49 -9.42 2.60
CA PHE A 18 -2.55 -8.82 1.81
C PHE A 18 -3.86 -8.70 2.60
N LEU A 19 -4.23 -9.72 3.37
CA LEU A 19 -5.41 -9.71 4.22
C LEU A 19 -5.33 -8.61 5.27
N ARG A 20 -4.22 -8.53 6.00
CA ARG A 20 -4.00 -7.49 7.02
C ARG A 20 -4.01 -6.08 6.44
N LEU A 21 -3.47 -5.91 5.24
CA LEU A 21 -3.57 -4.65 4.52
C LEU A 21 -5.03 -4.34 4.15
N SER A 22 -5.78 -5.33 3.67
CA SER A 22 -7.16 -5.15 3.26
C SER A 22 -8.03 -4.72 4.43
N GLU A 23 -7.91 -5.38 5.59
CA GLU A 23 -8.56 -4.97 6.85
C GLU A 23 -8.18 -3.55 7.27
N THR A 24 -6.92 -3.17 7.04
CA THR A 24 -6.42 -1.83 7.35
C THR A 24 -7.08 -0.78 6.47
N MET A 25 -7.19 -1.02 5.18
CA MET A 25 -7.80 -0.11 4.22
C MET A 25 -9.33 -0.02 4.43
N GLU A 26 -9.97 -1.13 4.79
CA GLU A 26 -11.38 -1.18 5.15
C GLU A 26 -11.68 -0.32 6.39
N LYS A 27 -10.84 -0.41 7.44
CA LYS A 27 -10.96 0.47 8.62
C LYS A 27 -10.81 1.96 8.30
N LEU A 28 -10.08 2.28 7.23
CA LEU A 28 -9.96 3.64 6.73
C LEU A 28 -11.17 4.08 5.89
N GLY A 29 -12.05 3.14 5.52
CA GLY A 29 -13.18 3.39 4.63
C GLY A 29 -12.73 3.72 3.20
N VAL A 30 -11.60 3.16 2.76
CA VAL A 30 -10.97 3.49 1.48
C VAL A 30 -10.89 2.26 0.59
N GLU A 31 -11.40 2.40 -0.62
CA GLU A 31 -11.22 1.41 -1.68
C GLU A 31 -9.85 1.59 -2.33
N PHE A 32 -9.21 0.48 -2.69
CA PHE A 32 -7.88 0.50 -3.28
C PHE A 32 -7.69 -0.61 -4.30
N SER A 33 -6.74 -0.38 -5.20
CA SER A 33 -6.20 -1.36 -6.12
C SER A 33 -4.67 -1.43 -6.00
N ILE A 34 -4.05 -2.36 -6.72
CA ILE A 34 -2.60 -2.50 -6.79
C ILE A 34 -2.11 -2.04 -8.15
N GLY A 35 -1.26 -1.02 -8.15
CA GLY A 35 -0.60 -0.51 -9.34
C GLY A 35 0.87 -0.88 -9.40
N TYR A 36 1.40 -1.22 -10.57
CA TYR A 36 2.83 -1.41 -10.78
C TYR A 36 3.45 -0.17 -11.40
N ALA A 37 4.54 0.30 -10.81
CA ALA A 37 5.34 1.38 -11.36
C ALA A 37 6.73 0.90 -11.75
N TYR A 38 7.08 1.06 -13.03
CA TYR A 38 8.41 0.78 -13.52
C TYR A 38 9.41 1.84 -13.03
N SER A 39 10.66 1.42 -12.88
CA SER A 39 11.74 2.37 -12.61
C SER A 39 11.97 3.27 -13.82
N PRO A 40 12.24 4.57 -13.62
CA PRO A 40 12.36 5.57 -14.70
C PRO A 40 13.56 5.36 -15.63
N ARG A 41 14.41 4.34 -15.40
CA ARG A 41 15.54 4.01 -16.28
C ARG A 41 15.64 2.50 -16.51
N PRO A 42 15.79 2.02 -17.75
CA PRO A 42 16.06 0.61 -18.04
C PRO A 42 17.39 0.13 -17.44
N ALA A 43 18.34 1.04 -17.18
CA ALA A 43 19.61 0.77 -16.50
C ALA A 43 19.55 0.91 -14.97
N ALA A 44 18.40 1.28 -14.40
CA ALA A 44 18.26 1.29 -12.94
C ALA A 44 18.20 -0.15 -12.44
N TRP A 45 19.13 -0.52 -11.56
CA TRP A 45 19.17 -1.81 -10.88
C TRP A 45 17.94 -2.03 -9.97
N SER A 46 17.08 -1.04 -9.81
CA SER A 46 15.79 -1.19 -9.14
C SER A 46 14.75 -1.76 -10.11
N ARG A 47 14.26 -2.96 -9.81
CA ARG A 47 12.99 -3.44 -10.38
C ARG A 47 11.85 -2.49 -9.97
N GLY A 48 10.82 -2.35 -10.80
CA GLY A 48 9.61 -1.62 -10.45
C GLY A 48 8.93 -2.19 -9.21
N ARG A 49 7.97 -1.47 -8.63
CA ARG A 49 7.31 -1.84 -7.37
C ARG A 49 5.79 -1.85 -7.50
N HIS A 50 5.14 -2.66 -6.66
CA HIS A 50 3.70 -2.64 -6.49
C HIS A 50 3.33 -1.60 -5.43
N HIS A 51 2.37 -0.75 -5.76
CA HIS A 51 1.90 0.39 -4.99
C HIS A 51 0.42 0.23 -4.68
N ILE A 52 0.01 0.72 -3.50
CA ILE A 52 -1.40 0.86 -3.15
C ILE A 52 -1.93 2.10 -3.85
N VAL A 53 -2.86 1.92 -4.80
CA VAL A 53 -3.55 2.99 -5.54
C VAL A 53 -4.92 3.15 -4.95
N LEU A 54 -5.33 4.39 -4.72
CA LEU A 54 -6.62 4.69 -4.08
C LEU A 54 -7.70 4.81 -5.14
N GLU A 55 -8.81 4.12 -4.96
CA GLU A 55 -9.99 4.27 -5.82
C GLU A 55 -10.91 5.38 -5.29
N THR A 56 -10.86 5.64 -3.99
CA THR A 56 -11.54 6.77 -3.35
C THR A 56 -10.56 7.79 -2.77
N PRO A 57 -10.88 9.09 -2.80
CA PRO A 57 -10.01 10.11 -2.21
C PRO A 57 -9.97 9.94 -0.67
N ILE A 58 -8.80 10.20 -0.08
CA ILE A 58 -8.62 10.20 1.37
C ILE A 58 -8.15 11.56 1.86
N GLN A 59 -8.77 12.02 2.95
CA GLN A 59 -8.34 13.18 3.72
C GLN A 59 -8.31 12.83 5.20
N LYS A 60 -7.10 12.76 5.77
CA LYS A 60 -6.88 12.51 7.21
C LYS A 60 -5.89 13.52 7.77
N GLY A 61 -6.40 14.48 8.54
CA GLY A 61 -5.61 15.62 9.00
C GLY A 61 -4.96 16.38 7.83
N ARG A 62 -3.63 16.49 7.83
CA ARG A 62 -2.85 17.12 6.73
C ARG A 62 -2.60 16.18 5.56
N TYR A 63 -2.89 14.89 5.71
CA TYR A 63 -2.70 13.91 4.65
C TYR A 63 -3.85 13.96 3.66
N ARG A 64 -3.53 14.13 2.38
CA ARG A 64 -4.50 14.20 1.28
C ARG A 64 -4.00 13.43 0.06
N ARG A 65 -4.87 12.61 -0.53
CA ARG A 65 -4.66 11.94 -1.82
C ARG A 65 -5.98 11.86 -2.58
N LYS A 66 -5.92 11.99 -3.90
CA LYS A 66 -7.07 11.84 -4.79
C LYS A 66 -7.24 10.37 -5.18
N ALA A 67 -8.40 10.03 -5.73
CA ALA A 67 -8.55 8.80 -6.49
C ALA A 67 -7.51 8.74 -7.63
N GLY A 68 -6.98 7.56 -7.89
CA GLY A 68 -5.88 7.30 -8.82
C GLY A 68 -4.47 7.58 -8.25
N ASP A 69 -4.34 8.29 -7.12
CA ASP A 69 -3.03 8.47 -6.50
C ASP A 69 -2.55 7.20 -5.80
N ALA A 70 -1.24 6.99 -5.79
CA ALA A 70 -0.66 6.04 -4.86
C ALA A 70 -0.61 6.63 -3.45
N LEU A 71 -0.72 5.76 -2.44
CA LEU A 71 -0.61 6.18 -1.05
C LEU A 71 0.74 6.88 -0.77
N CYS A 72 1.84 6.40 -1.36
CA CYS A 72 3.14 7.04 -1.15
C CYS A 72 3.26 8.43 -1.80
N LYS A 73 2.71 8.65 -3.00
CA LYS A 73 2.84 9.92 -3.74
C LYS A 73 1.78 10.07 -4.85
N PRO A 74 1.54 11.30 -5.33
CA PRO A 74 0.62 11.55 -6.44
C PRO A 74 0.97 10.75 -7.71
N ALA A 75 -0.06 10.38 -8.48
CA ALA A 75 0.07 9.60 -9.72
C ALA A 75 1.02 10.27 -10.74
N GLU A 76 0.95 11.59 -10.87
CA GLU A 76 1.82 12.42 -11.74
C GLU A 76 3.33 12.30 -11.46
N LYS A 77 3.71 11.79 -10.28
CA LYS A 77 5.12 11.59 -9.92
C LYS A 77 5.64 10.22 -10.32
N PHE A 78 4.82 9.38 -10.93
CA PHE A 78 5.22 8.10 -11.49
C PHE A 78 5.47 8.24 -12.99
N TRP A 79 6.42 7.46 -13.49
CA TRP A 79 6.63 7.35 -14.93
C TRP A 79 5.51 6.54 -15.58
N SER A 80 5.12 5.44 -14.94
CA SER A 80 3.86 4.74 -15.16
C SER A 80 3.35 4.19 -13.83
N LEU A 81 2.04 4.03 -13.74
CA LEU A 81 1.34 3.42 -12.62
C LEU A 81 0.19 2.60 -13.21
N GLU A 82 0.52 1.38 -13.62
CA GLU A 82 -0.40 0.52 -14.35
C GLU A 82 -1.18 -0.37 -13.38
N SER A 83 -2.49 -0.47 -13.55
CA SER A 83 -3.30 -1.38 -12.74
C SER A 83 -2.87 -2.83 -12.97
N VAL A 84 -2.69 -3.57 -11.88
CA VAL A 84 -2.33 -4.98 -11.92
C VAL A 84 -3.55 -5.79 -11.48
N PRO A 85 -4.07 -6.70 -12.32
CA PRO A 85 -5.18 -7.55 -11.94
C PRO A 85 -4.75 -8.58 -10.88
N GLY A 86 -5.67 -8.87 -9.97
CA GLY A 86 -5.49 -9.86 -8.90
C GLY A 86 -4.95 -9.29 -7.59
N ALA A 87 -5.08 -10.08 -6.52
CA ALA A 87 -4.51 -9.74 -5.22
C ALA A 87 -2.98 -9.88 -5.29
N LYS A 88 -2.27 -8.75 -5.19
CA LYS A 88 -0.81 -8.73 -5.06
C LYS A 88 -0.39 -7.95 -3.82
N VAL A 89 0.63 -8.44 -3.14
CA VAL A 89 1.22 -7.72 -2.01
C VAL A 89 1.94 -6.48 -2.52
N PRO A 90 1.60 -5.27 -2.03
CA PRO A 90 2.33 -4.08 -2.38
C PRO A 90 3.75 -4.14 -1.83
N THR A 91 4.73 -3.95 -2.71
CA THR A 91 6.16 -4.01 -2.37
C THR A 91 6.75 -2.63 -2.07
N CYS A 92 5.97 -1.56 -2.24
CA CYS A 92 6.39 -0.22 -1.88
C CYS A 92 6.36 -0.02 -0.36
N LYS A 93 7.55 -0.01 0.27
CA LYS A 93 7.71 0.23 1.71
C LYS A 93 7.02 1.49 2.23
N GLU A 94 7.01 2.58 1.46
CA GLU A 94 6.35 3.82 1.88
C GLU A 94 4.82 3.73 1.80
N CYS A 95 4.26 2.92 0.87
CA CYS A 95 2.83 2.62 0.87
C CYS A 95 2.46 1.85 2.15
N LEU A 96 3.20 0.79 2.48
CA LEU A 96 2.95 -0.01 3.69
C LEU A 96 3.03 0.85 4.96
N ARG A 97 4.12 1.62 5.11
CA ARG A 97 4.31 2.53 6.26
C ARG A 97 3.18 3.54 6.40
N ARG A 98 2.67 4.09 5.30
CA ARG A 98 1.57 5.06 5.33
C ARG A 98 0.24 4.41 5.67
N ALA A 99 -0.03 3.20 5.17
CA ALA A 99 -1.23 2.46 5.53
C ALA A 99 -1.29 2.24 7.05
N GLU A 100 -0.18 1.78 7.65
CA GLU A 100 -0.07 1.58 9.10
C GLU A 100 -0.24 2.89 9.90
N LEU A 101 0.40 3.97 9.45
CA LEU A 101 0.28 5.28 10.11
C LEU A 101 -1.15 5.83 10.04
N LEU A 102 -1.80 5.68 8.90
CA LEU A 102 -3.18 6.09 8.73
C LEU A 102 -4.11 5.22 9.59
N ALA A 103 -3.82 3.93 9.76
CA ALA A 103 -4.63 3.03 10.58
C ALA A 103 -4.53 3.32 12.09
N SER A 104 -3.39 3.84 12.53
CA SER A 104 -3.07 4.04 13.95
C SER A 104 -3.44 5.42 14.50
N GLY A 105 -3.75 6.38 13.62
CA GLY A 105 -4.23 7.72 13.97
C GLY A 105 -5.74 7.83 13.92
#